data_AF-A0A951RDM3-F1
#
_entry.id   AF-A0A951RDM3-F1
#
_cell.length_a   1.000
_cell.length_b   1.000
_cell.length_c   1.000
_cell.angle_alpha   90.00
_cell.angle_beta   90.00
_cell.angle_gamma   90.00
#
_symmetry.space_group_name_H-M   'P 1'
#
loop_
_entity.id
_entity.type
_entity.pdbx_description
1 polymer ?
#
loop_
_entity_poly.entity_id
_entity_poly.type
_entity_poly.pdbx_seq_one_letter_code
_entity_poly.pdbx_strand_id
1 'polypeptide(L)' 'MFDFQKLDVYQKSKNFCKEIYSILDEKNFDRVTNDQIRRASFSIMLNIAEGTS' A
#
# COMPACT_ATOMS: atom_id res chain seq x y z
N MET A 1 11.73 -12.85 11.79
CA MET A 1 10.27 -12.75 11.95
C MET A 1 9.65 -11.54 11.25
N PHE A 2 10.43 -10.53 10.83
CA PHE A 2 9.94 -9.45 9.95
C PHE A 2 10.96 -9.12 8.86
N ASP A 3 11.66 -10.13 8.34
CA ASP A 3 12.76 -9.93 7.39
C ASP A 3 12.28 -9.34 6.07
N PHE A 4 10.99 -9.47 5.75
CA PHE A 4 10.34 -8.76 4.66
C PHE A 4 10.50 -7.23 4.75
N GLN A 5 10.64 -6.66 5.94
CA GLN A 5 10.85 -5.22 6.10
C GLN A 5 12.20 -4.78 5.52
N LYS A 6 13.18 -5.68 5.36
CA LYS A 6 14.47 -5.36 4.75
C LYS A 6 14.40 -5.37 3.21
N LEU A 7 13.33 -5.93 2.63
CA LEU A 7 13.18 -6.00 1.18
C LEU A 7 12.94 -4.60 0.60
N ASP A 8 13.74 -4.23 -0.40
CA ASP A 8 13.56 -2.98 -1.13
C ASP A 8 12.15 -2.86 -1.73
N VAL A 9 11.61 -3.99 -2.23
CA VAL A 9 10.26 -4.02 -2.82
C VAL A 9 9.17 -3.77 -1.77
N TYR A 10 9.36 -4.22 -0.52
CA TYR A 10 8.44 -3.92 0.58
C TYR A 10 8.48 -2.42 0.92
N GLN A 11 9.68 -1.85 1.05
CA GLN A 11 9.84 -0.42 1.37
C GLN A 11 9.27 0.49 0.27
N LYS A 12 9.50 0.13 -1.01
CA LYS A 12 8.88 0.83 -2.15
C LYS A 12 7.35 0.74 -2.11
N SER A 13 6.80 -0.43 -1.83
CA SER A 13 5.35 -0.64 -1.74
C SER A 13 4.72 0.14 -0.57
N LYS A 14 5.42 0.23 0.56
CA LYS A 14 5.02 1.04 1.72
C LYS A 14 4.97 2.54 1.38
N ASN A 15 5.97 3.05 0.67
CA ASN A 15 5.99 4.45 0.25
C ASN A 15 4.89 4.74 -0.79
N PHE A 16 4.72 3.85 -1.77
CA PHE A 16 3.61 3.92 -2.72
C PHE A 16 2.25 3.97 -2.02
N CYS A 17 2.01 3.13 -1.01
CA CYS A 17 0.77 3.15 -0.24
C CYS A 17 0.54 4.51 0.46
N LYS A 18 1.60 5.15 0.99
CA LYS A 18 1.50 6.48 1.59
C LYS A 18 1.17 7.58 0.57
N GLU A 19 1.81 7.54 -0.59
CA GLU A 19 1.54 8.48 -1.68
C GLU A 19 0.09 8.37 -2.16
N ILE A 20 -0.42 7.14 -2.28
CA ILE A 20 -1.82 6.91 -2.59
C ILE A 20 -2.73 7.54 -1.53
N TYR A 21 -2.45 7.36 -0.24
CA TYR A 21 -3.26 7.97 0.81
C TYR A 21 -3.26 9.51 0.70
N SER A 22 -2.10 10.13 0.43
CA SER A 22 -2.03 11.59 0.19
C SER A 22 -2.89 12.00 -1.00
N ILE A 23 -2.82 11.26 -2.12
CA ILE A 23 -3.62 11.53 -3.32
C ILE A 23 -5.13 11.42 -3.02
N LEU A 24 -5.55 10.39 -2.28
CA LEU A 24 -6.96 10.19 -1.92
C LEU A 24 -7.48 11.27 -0.95
N ASP A 25 -6.61 11.81 -0.09
CA ASP A 25 -6.96 12.89 0.84
C ASP A 25 -6.99 14.28 0.15
N GLU A 26 -6.14 14.49 -0.86
CA GLU A 26 -6.06 15.75 -1.62
C GLU A 26 -7.11 15.88 -2.74
N LYS A 27 -7.65 14.76 -3.22
CA LYS A 27 -8.57 14.73 -4.37
C LYS A 27 -9.96 14.27 -3.94
N ASN A 28 -10.98 14.84 -4.59
CA ASN A 28 -12.37 14.46 -4.37
C ASN A 28 -12.78 13.33 -5.34
N PHE A 29 -12.35 12.10 -5.05
CA PHE A 29 -12.92 10.91 -5.68
C PHE A 29 -14.21 10.48 -4.99
N ASP A 30 -15.03 9.68 -5.67
CA ASP A 30 -16.15 9.04 -5.03
C ASP A 30 -15.68 7.98 -4.01
N ARG A 31 -16.57 7.62 -3.10
CA ARG A 31 -16.27 6.67 -2.02
C ARG A 31 -15.79 5.31 -2.54
N VAL A 32 -16.38 4.79 -3.61
CA VAL A 32 -16.01 3.47 -4.13
C VAL A 32 -14.60 3.51 -4.68
N THR A 33 -14.25 4.54 -5.45
CA THR A 33 -12.88 4.74 -5.94
C THR A 33 -11.87 4.84 -4.80
N ASN A 34 -12.17 5.66 -3.78
CA ASN A 34 -11.32 5.79 -2.59
C ASN A 34 -11.10 4.44 -1.89
N ASP A 35 -12.18 3.70 -1.63
CA ASP A 35 -12.12 2.42 -0.92
C ASP A 35 -11.35 1.36 -1.73
N GLN A 36 -11.57 1.27 -3.04
CA GLN A 36 -10.88 0.29 -3.91
C GLN A 36 -9.39 0.59 -4.03
N ILE A 37 -9.01 1.86 -4.26
CA ILE A 37 -7.60 2.25 -4.41
C ILE A 37 -6.86 2.09 -3.07
N ARG A 38 -7.49 2.47 -1.95
CA ARG A 38 -6.91 2.30 -0.62
C ARG A 38 -6.65 0.82 -0.30
N ARG A 39 -7.61 -0.06 -0.60
CA ARG A 39 -7.44 -1.52 -0.40
C ARG A 39 -6.38 -2.11 -1.33
N ALA A 40 -6.40 -1.75 -2.61
CA ALA A 40 -5.44 -2.28 -3.59
C ALA A 40 -4.00 -1.90 -3.25
N SER A 41 -3.74 -0.63 -2.92
CA SER A 41 -2.41 -0.14 -2.56
C SER A 41 -1.85 -0.80 -1.29
N PHE A 42 -2.70 -0.99 -0.27
CA PHE A 42 -2.31 -1.66 0.96
C PHE A 42 -2.02 -3.16 0.75
N SER A 43 -2.79 -3.82 -0.12
CA SER A 43 -2.66 -5.24 -0.44
C SER A 43 -1.26 -5.62 -0.95
N ILE A 44 -0.59 -4.75 -1.71
CA ILE A 44 0.76 -5.01 -2.25
C ILE A 44 1.75 -5.27 -1.11
N MET A 45 1.78 -4.39 -0.11
CA MET A 45 2.68 -4.51 1.03
C MET A 45 2.37 -5.76 1.87
N LEU A 46 1.08 -6.09 2.03
CA LEU A 46 0.65 -7.28 2.76
C LEU A 46 1.07 -8.58 2.06
N ASN A 47 0.86 -8.69 0.75
CA ASN A 47 1.21 -9.89 0.00
C ASN A 47 2.73 -10.12 -0.02
N ILE A 48 3.55 -9.06 -0.06
CA ILE A 48 5.01 -9.19 0.07
C ILE A 48 5.38 -9.73 1.45
N ALA A 49 4.75 -9.21 2.52
CA ALA A 49 5.01 -9.66 3.88
C ALA A 49 4.60 -11.13 4.08
N GLU A 50 3.42 -11.51 3.57
CA GLU A 50 2.89 -12.87 3.64
C GLU A 50 3.77 -13.86 2.86
N GLY A 51 4.16 -13.53 1.62
CA GLY A 51 4.97 -14.41 0.78
C GLY A 51 6.43 -14.57 1.23
N THR A 52 6.90 -13.72 2.15
CA THR A 52 8.27 -13.76 2.72
C THR A 52 8.29 -14.35 4.14
N SER A 53 7.13 -14.80 4.65
CA SER A 53 6.98 -15.38 6.00
C SER A 53 7.41 -16.84 6.07
#